data_AF-A0A316YSW2-F1
#
_entry.id   AF-A0A316YSW2-F1
#
_cell.length_a   1.000
_cell.length_b   1.000
_cell.length_c   1.000
_cell.angle_alpha   90.00
_cell.angle_beta   90.00
_cell.angle_gamma   90.00
#
_symmetry.space_group_name_H-M   'P 1'
#
loop_
_entity.id
_entity.type
_entity.pdbx_description
1 polymer ?
#
loop_
_entity_poly.entity_id
_entity_poly.type
_entity_poly.pdbx_seq_one_letter_code
_entity_poly.pdbx_strand_id
1 'polypeptide(L)'
;MTDRRVILYGYRESPFYRKAQVLLAHYGVPYDTVKTAMMPPRPMLSDELGITYRRIPVLALDGELYIDTSAIARKLEETFGAGRDASLLTVHAELQRRLVLHWSDNVLFGLAASLISAKAVTPEFIKDRQSFNNGRPTIGRADPVQVHASLAASLHSLDAALAQSSTGWTMGTRTPQYVDLGIYFILDYVQTGQRSAPDLLPLPGKSGASPPLFPNVLKWLDAARQHLKQRTAALPAPRELNPTDAARHITATGARAAEAAGRAQQAVSRDDPLVKAGRLAFGDDVLVAPTDAGKVPQKGTLCALSPTGISILVEAGPNSGRKHVLTHFPRTNFGVVRTADVPPPSSKL
;
A
#
# COMPACT_ATOMS: atom_id res chain seq x y z
N MET A 1 26.13 11.09 7.26
CA MET A 1 25.19 10.91 6.13
C MET A 1 23.94 11.71 6.45
N THR A 2 23.33 12.44 5.52
CA THR A 2 22.03 13.07 5.78
C THR A 2 21.00 11.95 5.87
N ASP A 3 20.44 11.72 7.05
CA ASP A 3 19.41 10.70 7.22
C ASP A 3 18.14 11.11 6.48
N ARG A 4 17.63 10.20 5.63
CA ARG A 4 16.43 10.48 4.84
C ARG A 4 15.20 10.38 5.73
N ARG A 5 14.22 11.23 5.44
CA ARG A 5 12.92 11.28 6.14
C ARG A 5 12.08 10.02 5.89
N VAL A 6 12.29 9.35 4.76
CA VAL A 6 11.48 8.22 4.31
C VAL A 6 12.30 6.94 4.24
N ILE A 7 11.80 5.88 4.85
CA ILE A 7 12.33 4.51 4.73
C ILE A 7 11.20 3.58 4.29
N LEU A 8 11.38 2.88 3.17
CA LEU A 8 10.39 1.97 2.62
C LEU A 8 10.81 0.50 2.81
N TYR A 9 9.99 -0.27 3.50
CA TYR A 9 10.18 -1.71 3.70
C TYR A 9 9.44 -2.48 2.61
N GLY A 10 10.15 -3.37 1.93
CA GLY A 10 9.52 -4.31 1.00
C GLY A 10 10.49 -5.06 0.10
N TYR A 11 9.94 -5.65 -0.96
CA TYR A 11 10.68 -6.41 -1.95
C TYR A 11 10.27 -5.98 -3.36
N ARG A 12 11.21 -6.09 -4.30
CA ARG A 12 11.13 -5.49 -5.63
C ARG A 12 9.94 -6.00 -6.45
N GLU A 13 9.62 -7.27 -6.32
CA GLU A 13 8.60 -7.98 -7.09
C GLU A 13 7.17 -7.72 -6.59
N SER A 14 6.99 -7.04 -5.44
CA SER A 14 5.66 -6.71 -4.92
C SER A 14 5.03 -5.55 -5.70
N PRO A 15 3.83 -5.74 -6.30
CA PRO A 15 3.15 -4.64 -6.99
C PRO A 15 2.78 -3.50 -6.03
N PHE A 16 2.38 -3.79 -4.79
CA PHE A 16 2.08 -2.75 -3.80
C PHE A 16 3.33 -2.02 -3.30
N TYR A 17 4.50 -2.67 -3.29
CA TYR A 17 5.77 -1.97 -3.06
C TYR A 17 6.06 -1.01 -4.21
N ARG A 18 5.83 -1.44 -5.47
CA ARG A 18 5.93 -0.57 -6.64
C ARG A 18 4.94 0.60 -6.58
N LYS A 19 3.71 0.40 -6.09
CA LYS A 19 2.75 1.49 -5.85
C LYS A 19 3.33 2.58 -4.94
N ALA A 20 3.92 2.21 -3.82
CA ALA A 20 4.58 3.17 -2.92
C ALA A 20 5.74 3.90 -3.63
N GLN A 21 6.55 3.19 -4.42
CA GLN A 21 7.63 3.79 -5.22
C GLN A 21 7.10 4.76 -6.29
N VAL A 22 5.98 4.44 -6.95
CA VAL A 22 5.31 5.33 -7.92
C VAL A 22 4.89 6.64 -7.26
N LEU A 23 4.32 6.57 -6.06
CA LEU A 23 3.91 7.76 -5.31
C LEU A 23 5.14 8.57 -4.85
N LEU A 24 6.17 7.93 -4.30
CA LEU A 24 7.41 8.61 -3.90
C LEU A 24 8.10 9.29 -5.09
N ALA A 25 8.12 8.63 -6.25
CA ALA A 25 8.60 9.21 -7.49
C ALA A 25 7.78 10.43 -7.88
N HIS A 26 6.45 10.36 -7.90
CA HIS A 26 5.59 11.50 -8.23
C HIS A 26 5.89 12.73 -7.36
N TYR A 27 5.99 12.53 -6.04
CA TYR A 27 6.26 13.60 -5.08
C TYR A 27 7.73 14.06 -5.05
N GLY A 28 8.62 13.42 -5.82
CA GLY A 28 10.04 13.81 -5.86
C GLY A 28 10.76 13.57 -4.54
N VAL A 29 10.40 12.52 -3.78
CA VAL A 29 10.90 12.30 -2.42
C VAL A 29 12.04 11.28 -2.43
N PRO A 30 13.28 11.65 -2.03
CA PRO A 30 14.34 10.68 -1.83
C PRO A 30 14.03 9.82 -0.60
N TYR A 31 14.21 8.50 -0.73
CA TYR A 31 13.91 7.53 0.33
C TYR A 31 15.01 6.49 0.45
N ASP A 32 15.17 5.89 1.62
CA ASP A 32 15.97 4.69 1.80
C ASP A 32 15.06 3.45 1.85
N THR A 33 15.65 2.26 1.79
CA THR A 33 14.91 1.00 1.74
C THR A 33 15.46 -0.01 2.74
N VAL A 34 14.57 -0.86 3.24
CA VAL A 34 14.94 -2.09 3.95
C VAL A 34 14.31 -3.26 3.22
N LYS A 35 15.14 -4.21 2.77
CA LYS A 35 14.65 -5.40 2.08
C LYS A 35 13.89 -6.31 3.05
N THR A 36 12.76 -6.82 2.59
CA THR A 36 11.98 -7.83 3.32
C THR A 36 11.83 -9.11 2.52
N ALA A 37 11.57 -10.24 3.19
CA ALA A 37 11.18 -11.47 2.51
C ALA A 37 9.78 -11.35 1.87
N MET A 38 9.57 -12.05 0.75
CA MET A 38 8.28 -12.12 0.07
C MET A 38 7.18 -12.74 0.94
N MET A 39 7.53 -13.76 1.72
CA MET A 39 6.67 -14.46 2.66
C MET A 39 7.17 -14.26 4.10
N PRO A 40 6.30 -14.32 5.13
CA PRO A 40 6.74 -14.38 6.52
C PRO A 40 7.65 -15.58 6.82
N PRO A 41 8.49 -15.54 7.87
CA PRO A 41 8.66 -14.44 8.83
C PRO A 41 9.44 -13.24 8.26
N ARG A 42 9.21 -12.06 8.86
CA ARG A 42 9.89 -10.80 8.50
C ARG A 42 10.53 -10.17 9.74
N PRO A 43 11.65 -10.74 10.26
CA PRO A 43 12.28 -10.30 11.50
C PRO A 43 12.73 -8.83 11.46
N MET A 44 13.06 -8.30 10.28
CA MET A 44 13.37 -6.88 10.08
C MET A 44 12.20 -5.92 10.43
N LEU A 45 10.99 -6.45 10.58
CA LEU A 45 9.80 -5.72 11.04
C LEU A 45 9.38 -6.17 12.44
N SER A 46 9.24 -7.49 12.66
CA SER A 46 8.75 -8.01 13.93
C SER A 46 9.75 -7.82 15.07
N ASP A 47 11.02 -8.14 14.83
CA ASP A 47 12.03 -8.21 15.88
C ASP A 47 12.68 -6.84 16.10
N GLU A 48 12.66 -5.98 15.07
CA GLU A 48 13.25 -4.65 15.11
C GLU A 48 12.23 -3.55 15.46
N LEU A 49 10.98 -3.65 14.99
CA LEU A 49 9.96 -2.60 15.15
C LEU A 49 8.67 -3.09 15.83
N GLY A 50 8.59 -4.37 16.22
CA GLY A 50 7.38 -4.95 16.81
C GLY A 50 6.22 -5.13 15.83
N ILE A 51 6.47 -4.98 14.52
CA ILE A 51 5.44 -5.00 13.49
C ILE A 51 5.15 -6.44 13.06
N THR A 52 3.99 -6.95 13.45
CA THR A 52 3.45 -8.28 13.09
C THR A 52 2.57 -8.25 11.85
N TYR A 53 2.22 -7.06 11.36
CA TYR A 53 1.42 -6.87 10.16
C TYR A 53 1.97 -7.68 8.98
N ARG A 54 1.12 -8.55 8.41
CA ARG A 54 1.54 -9.55 7.43
C ARG A 54 1.75 -9.00 6.02
N ARG A 55 1.16 -7.85 5.64
CA ARG A 55 1.33 -7.32 4.27
C ARG A 55 2.54 -6.40 4.17
N ILE A 56 2.88 -6.04 2.94
CA ILE A 56 3.96 -5.13 2.60
C ILE A 56 3.47 -4.27 1.42
N PRO A 57 3.88 -3.00 1.28
CA PRO A 57 4.91 -2.29 2.03
C PRO A 57 4.49 -1.79 3.41
N VAL A 58 5.51 -1.41 4.18
CA VAL A 58 5.43 -0.54 5.37
C VAL A 58 6.36 0.65 5.08
N LEU A 59 5.91 1.87 5.36
CA LEU A 59 6.72 3.07 5.13
C LEU A 59 6.91 3.81 6.46
N ALA A 60 8.15 4.17 6.77
CA ALA A 60 8.45 5.13 7.81
C ALA A 60 8.56 6.52 7.19
N LEU A 61 7.93 7.53 7.79
CA LEU A 61 8.08 8.94 7.45
C LEU A 61 8.26 9.73 8.74
N ASP A 62 9.39 10.45 8.85
CA ASP A 62 9.75 11.21 10.04
C ASP A 62 9.67 10.41 11.35
N GLY A 63 10.00 9.11 11.27
CA GLY A 63 10.00 8.19 12.41
C GLY A 63 8.64 7.61 12.82
N GLU A 64 7.57 7.92 12.09
CA GLU A 64 6.25 7.31 12.23
C GLU A 64 6.04 6.23 11.17
N LEU A 65 5.35 5.13 11.51
CA LEU A 65 5.10 4.02 10.60
C LEU A 65 3.70 4.09 9.98
N TYR A 66 3.61 3.91 8.67
CA TYR A 66 2.38 3.91 7.89
C TYR A 66 2.16 2.53 7.27
N ILE A 67 1.09 1.87 7.71
CA ILE A 67 0.71 0.52 7.33
C ILE A 67 -0.35 0.58 6.23
N ASP A 68 -0.16 -0.23 5.18
CA ASP A 68 -0.99 -0.25 3.96
C ASP A 68 -0.78 0.93 3.01
N THR A 69 -0.84 0.67 1.71
CA THR A 69 -0.62 1.70 0.69
C THR A 69 -1.65 2.82 0.73
N SER A 70 -2.84 2.60 1.31
CA SER A 70 -3.86 3.63 1.52
C SER A 70 -3.43 4.67 2.56
N ALA A 71 -2.83 4.23 3.68
CA ALA A 71 -2.28 5.15 4.68
C ALA A 71 -1.03 5.87 4.13
N ILE A 72 -0.17 5.14 3.42
CA ILE A 72 1.00 5.70 2.75
C ILE A 72 0.59 6.81 1.77
N ALA A 73 -0.36 6.54 0.86
CA ALA A 73 -0.80 7.51 -0.13
C ALA A 73 -1.39 8.77 0.52
N ARG A 74 -2.20 8.59 1.58
CA ARG A 74 -2.76 9.71 2.35
C ARG A 74 -1.65 10.56 2.97
N LYS A 75 -0.69 9.94 3.66
CA LYS A 75 0.38 10.69 4.32
C LYS A 75 1.30 11.40 3.33
N LEU A 76 1.64 10.76 2.21
CA LEU A 76 2.47 11.38 1.18
C LEU A 76 1.77 12.61 0.56
N GLU A 77 0.47 12.52 0.29
CA GLU A 77 -0.32 13.69 -0.15
C GLU A 77 -0.31 14.80 0.91
N GLU A 78 -0.60 14.47 2.16
CA GLU A 78 -0.63 15.46 3.27
C GLU A 78 0.73 16.15 3.46
N THR A 79 1.83 15.44 3.23
CA THR A 79 3.18 15.94 3.50
C THR A 79 3.79 16.67 2.29
N PHE A 80 3.54 16.18 1.07
CA PHE A 80 4.23 16.61 -0.14
C PHE A 80 3.29 17.12 -1.25
N GLY A 81 1.98 16.98 -1.10
CA GLY A 81 0.98 17.37 -2.10
C GLY A 81 0.68 18.87 -2.16
N ALA A 82 1.04 19.65 -1.13
CA ALA A 82 0.74 21.09 -1.06
C ALA A 82 1.49 21.97 -2.10
N GLY A 83 2.43 21.40 -2.87
CA GLY A 83 3.13 22.11 -3.95
C GLY A 83 2.27 22.31 -5.20
N ARG A 84 2.51 23.41 -5.94
CA ARG A 84 1.88 23.67 -7.25
C ARG A 84 2.17 22.48 -8.18
N ASP A 85 1.12 21.86 -8.74
CA ASP A 85 1.20 20.70 -9.65
C ASP A 85 1.80 19.41 -9.02
N ALA A 86 1.81 19.28 -7.69
CA ALA A 86 2.26 18.09 -6.96
C ALA A 86 1.12 17.31 -6.27
N SER A 87 -0.02 17.93 -5.98
CA SER A 87 -1.18 17.21 -5.42
C SER A 87 -1.75 16.23 -6.45
N LEU A 88 -2.00 14.99 -6.00
CA LEU A 88 -2.70 13.96 -6.77
C LEU A 88 -4.21 14.01 -6.55
N LEU A 89 -4.70 14.87 -5.67
CA LEU A 89 -6.07 14.83 -5.16
C LEU A 89 -6.75 16.20 -5.26
N THR A 90 -6.51 16.89 -6.39
CA THR A 90 -7.05 18.23 -6.66
C THR A 90 -8.54 18.24 -6.97
N VAL A 91 -9.09 17.10 -7.40
CA VAL A 91 -10.52 16.93 -7.72
C VAL A 91 -11.04 15.64 -7.08
N HIS A 92 -12.27 15.64 -6.54
CA HIS A 92 -12.93 14.43 -6.05
C HIS A 92 -12.08 13.52 -5.12
N ALA A 93 -11.24 14.11 -4.26
CA ALA A 93 -10.17 13.40 -3.54
C ALA A 93 -10.61 12.10 -2.85
N GLU A 94 -11.66 12.15 -2.04
CA GLU A 94 -12.13 10.97 -1.30
C GLU A 94 -12.77 9.93 -2.23
N LEU A 95 -13.47 10.34 -3.29
CA LEU A 95 -14.00 9.40 -4.29
C LEU A 95 -12.86 8.66 -5.01
N GLN A 96 -11.80 9.37 -5.38
CA GLN A 96 -10.61 8.74 -5.97
C GLN A 96 -9.98 7.72 -5.02
N ARG A 97 -9.85 8.04 -3.72
CA ARG A 97 -9.32 7.09 -2.72
C ARG A 97 -10.17 5.82 -2.64
N ARG A 98 -11.49 5.95 -2.64
CA ARG A 98 -12.42 4.81 -2.64
C ARG A 98 -12.33 4.00 -3.93
N LEU A 99 -12.28 4.67 -5.08
CA LEU A 99 -12.18 4.02 -6.38
C LEU A 99 -10.88 3.22 -6.49
N VAL A 100 -9.73 3.80 -6.13
CA VAL A 100 -8.45 3.10 -6.15
C VAL A 100 -8.48 1.89 -5.22
N LEU A 101 -8.97 2.05 -4.00
CA LEU A 101 -9.05 0.94 -3.04
C LEU A 101 -9.97 -0.18 -3.53
N HIS A 102 -11.17 0.14 -3.99
CA HIS A 102 -12.18 -0.88 -4.30
C HIS A 102 -12.07 -1.45 -5.71
N TRP A 103 -11.55 -0.69 -6.67
CA TRP A 103 -11.38 -1.14 -8.05
C TRP A 103 -9.95 -1.56 -8.34
N SER A 104 -8.96 -0.67 -8.18
CA SER A 104 -7.58 -1.00 -8.53
C SER A 104 -6.96 -2.03 -7.59
N ASP A 105 -6.93 -1.73 -6.29
CA ASP A 105 -6.22 -2.53 -5.29
C ASP A 105 -6.92 -3.88 -5.00
N ASN A 106 -8.20 -4.01 -5.35
CA ASN A 106 -9.00 -5.22 -5.11
C ASN A 106 -9.35 -5.95 -6.42
N VAL A 107 -10.12 -5.33 -7.31
CA VAL A 107 -10.62 -6.00 -8.53
C VAL A 107 -9.50 -6.20 -9.55
N LEU A 108 -8.81 -5.13 -9.96
CA LEU A 108 -7.73 -5.23 -10.95
C LEU A 108 -6.54 -6.04 -10.40
N PHE A 109 -6.18 -5.84 -9.13
CA PHE A 109 -5.17 -6.68 -8.48
C PHE A 109 -5.57 -8.16 -8.43
N GLY A 110 -6.84 -8.48 -8.15
CA GLY A 110 -7.34 -9.86 -8.17
C GLY A 110 -7.18 -10.53 -9.54
N LEU A 111 -7.47 -9.80 -10.62
CA LEU A 111 -7.23 -10.24 -11.99
C LEU A 111 -5.72 -10.42 -12.26
N ALA A 112 -4.89 -9.43 -11.93
CA ALA A 112 -3.45 -9.49 -12.10
C ALA A 112 -2.81 -10.66 -11.32
N ALA A 113 -3.29 -10.93 -10.10
CA ALA A 113 -2.83 -12.06 -9.29
C ALA A 113 -3.22 -13.41 -9.92
N SER A 114 -4.38 -13.47 -10.58
CA SER A 114 -4.85 -14.67 -11.28
C SER A 114 -4.12 -14.91 -12.61
N LEU A 115 -3.47 -13.88 -13.18
CA LEU A 115 -2.59 -13.99 -14.35
C LEU A 115 -1.16 -14.45 -14.00
N ILE A 116 -0.83 -14.62 -12.72
CA ILE A 116 0.47 -15.17 -12.31
C ILE A 116 0.57 -16.61 -12.83
N SER A 117 1.62 -16.89 -13.60
CA SER A 117 1.88 -18.23 -14.14
C SER A 117 2.06 -19.24 -13.00
N ALA A 118 1.29 -20.33 -13.03
CA ALA A 118 1.43 -21.44 -12.10
C ALA A 118 2.85 -22.07 -12.15
N LYS A 119 3.55 -21.96 -13.27
CA LYS A 119 4.94 -22.43 -13.42
C LYS A 119 5.96 -21.53 -12.72
N ALA A 120 5.59 -20.30 -12.40
CA ALA A 120 6.46 -19.31 -11.78
C ALA A 120 6.33 -19.24 -10.25
N VAL A 121 5.48 -20.09 -9.66
CA VAL A 121 5.22 -20.11 -8.21
C VAL A 121 5.55 -21.46 -7.60
N THR A 122 6.15 -21.45 -6.41
CA THR A 122 6.51 -22.67 -5.69
C THR A 122 5.31 -23.20 -4.87
N PRO A 123 5.32 -24.49 -4.47
CA PRO A 123 4.30 -25.04 -3.57
C PRO A 123 4.21 -24.28 -2.24
N GLU A 124 5.35 -23.84 -1.69
CA GLU A 124 5.42 -23.04 -0.46
C GLU A 124 4.70 -21.71 -0.64
N PHE A 125 4.87 -21.07 -1.80
CA PHE A 125 4.16 -19.85 -2.13
C PHE A 125 2.65 -20.06 -2.22
N ILE A 126 2.20 -21.15 -2.86
CA ILE A 126 0.77 -21.48 -2.91
C ILE A 126 0.21 -21.69 -1.51
N LYS A 127 0.91 -22.44 -0.64
CA LYS A 127 0.52 -22.67 0.76
C LYS A 127 0.46 -21.37 1.55
N ASP A 128 1.45 -20.48 1.39
CA ASP A 128 1.43 -19.15 2.00
C ASP A 128 0.20 -18.36 1.54
N ARG A 129 -0.06 -18.29 0.23
CA ARG A 129 -1.21 -17.53 -0.31
C ARG A 129 -2.56 -18.09 0.09
N GLN A 130 -2.68 -19.40 0.27
CA GLN A 130 -3.88 -20.02 0.86
C GLN A 130 -4.07 -19.55 2.31
N SER A 131 -3.04 -19.63 3.15
CA SER A 131 -3.13 -19.14 4.54
C SER A 131 -3.36 -17.62 4.62
N PHE A 132 -2.91 -16.87 3.62
CA PHE A 132 -3.16 -15.42 3.52
C PHE A 132 -4.64 -15.14 3.27
N ASN A 133 -5.32 -15.93 2.45
CA ASN A 133 -6.72 -15.73 2.07
C ASN A 133 -7.70 -16.57 2.90
N ASN A 134 -7.43 -16.75 4.20
CA ASN A 134 -8.26 -17.55 5.11
C ASN A 134 -8.56 -18.97 4.57
N GLY A 135 -7.55 -19.61 3.99
CA GLY A 135 -7.65 -20.95 3.41
C GLY A 135 -8.24 -20.99 1.99
N ARG A 136 -8.68 -19.86 1.43
CA ARG A 136 -9.20 -19.83 0.05
C ARG A 136 -8.06 -19.82 -0.97
N PRO A 137 -7.98 -20.79 -1.88
CA PRO A 137 -6.98 -20.79 -2.93
C PRO A 137 -7.28 -19.69 -3.94
N THR A 138 -6.29 -18.81 -4.18
CA THR A 138 -6.42 -17.69 -5.15
C THR A 138 -5.56 -17.84 -6.40
N ILE A 139 -4.57 -18.74 -6.40
CA ILE A 139 -3.63 -18.91 -7.52
C ILE A 139 -3.85 -20.27 -8.16
N GLY A 140 -3.91 -20.30 -9.50
CA GLY A 140 -3.99 -21.54 -10.29
C GLY A 140 -5.38 -22.21 -10.36
N ARG A 141 -6.44 -21.57 -9.87
CA ARG A 141 -7.83 -22.08 -9.96
C ARG A 141 -8.78 -21.23 -10.78
N ALA A 142 -8.43 -19.99 -11.09
CA ALA A 142 -9.26 -19.14 -11.93
C ALA A 142 -9.21 -19.63 -13.39
N ASP A 143 -10.34 -19.61 -14.08
CA ASP A 143 -10.40 -19.87 -15.52
C ASP A 143 -9.61 -18.77 -16.26
N PRO A 144 -8.48 -19.09 -16.92
CA PRO A 144 -7.66 -18.09 -17.60
C PRO A 144 -8.41 -17.28 -18.65
N VAL A 145 -9.40 -17.89 -19.33
CA VAL A 145 -10.22 -17.21 -20.34
C VAL A 145 -11.14 -16.19 -19.68
N GLN A 146 -11.75 -16.53 -18.55
CA GLN A 146 -12.62 -15.61 -17.81
C GLN A 146 -11.84 -14.45 -17.19
N VAL A 147 -10.63 -14.72 -16.65
CA VAL A 147 -9.74 -13.68 -16.11
C VAL A 147 -9.33 -12.72 -17.22
N HIS A 148 -8.96 -13.26 -18.38
CA HIS A 148 -8.56 -12.47 -19.54
C HIS A 148 -9.72 -11.61 -20.08
N ALA A 149 -10.92 -12.19 -20.24
CA ALA A 149 -12.13 -11.46 -20.62
C ALA A 149 -12.51 -10.35 -19.62
N SER A 150 -12.37 -10.62 -18.32
CA SER A 150 -12.64 -9.63 -17.26
C SER A 150 -11.63 -8.48 -17.26
N LEU A 151 -10.36 -8.77 -17.55
CA LEU A 151 -9.34 -7.75 -17.75
C LEU A 151 -9.67 -6.91 -19.00
N ALA A 152 -10.02 -7.54 -20.11
CA ALA A 152 -10.42 -6.86 -21.34
C ALA A 152 -11.62 -5.91 -21.11
N ALA A 153 -12.64 -6.34 -20.36
CA ALA A 153 -13.78 -5.50 -20.01
C ALA A 153 -13.39 -4.28 -19.13
N SER A 154 -12.46 -4.48 -18.21
CA SER A 154 -11.92 -3.39 -17.38
C SER A 154 -11.12 -2.40 -18.21
N LEU A 155 -10.30 -2.88 -19.14
CA LEU A 155 -9.52 -2.06 -20.06
C LEU A 155 -10.43 -1.31 -21.05
N HIS A 156 -11.51 -1.92 -21.52
CA HIS A 156 -12.51 -1.25 -22.36
C HIS A 156 -13.13 -0.04 -21.65
N SER A 157 -13.50 -0.20 -20.38
CA SER A 157 -14.07 0.88 -19.58
C SER A 157 -13.06 2.03 -19.37
N LEU A 158 -11.79 1.69 -19.10
CA LEU A 158 -10.72 2.67 -18.95
C LEU A 158 -10.39 3.37 -20.27
N ASP A 159 -10.34 2.64 -21.38
CA ASP A 159 -10.07 3.20 -22.71
C ASP A 159 -11.16 4.18 -23.14
N ALA A 160 -12.43 3.82 -22.91
CA ALA A 160 -13.58 4.68 -23.17
C ALA A 160 -13.55 5.97 -22.32
N ALA A 161 -13.14 5.88 -21.05
CA ALA A 161 -12.98 7.05 -20.18
C ALA A 161 -11.82 7.94 -20.67
N LEU A 162 -10.69 7.36 -21.05
CA LEU A 162 -9.54 8.09 -21.56
C LEU A 162 -9.81 8.73 -22.94
N ALA A 163 -10.62 8.10 -23.78
CA ALA A 163 -11.06 8.66 -25.06
C ALA A 163 -11.87 9.96 -24.89
N GLN A 164 -12.56 10.12 -23.76
CA GLN A 164 -13.32 11.34 -23.41
C GLN A 164 -12.43 12.40 -22.74
N SER A 165 -11.20 12.06 -22.36
CA SER A 165 -10.28 12.99 -21.70
C SER A 165 -9.60 13.91 -22.72
N SER A 166 -9.72 15.23 -22.49
CA SER A 166 -9.00 16.23 -23.29
C SER A 166 -7.52 16.37 -22.91
N THR A 167 -7.11 15.86 -21.75
CA THR A 167 -5.73 15.99 -21.24
C THR A 167 -4.95 14.68 -21.31
N GLY A 168 -5.61 13.56 -21.61
CA GLY A 168 -5.04 12.22 -21.56
C GLY A 168 -4.95 11.63 -20.15
N TRP A 169 -5.42 12.34 -19.11
CA TRP A 169 -5.57 11.82 -17.74
C TRP A 169 -7.02 11.51 -17.42
N THR A 170 -7.26 10.49 -16.60
CA THR A 170 -8.62 9.96 -16.33
C THR A 170 -9.60 10.99 -15.75
N MET A 171 -9.11 12.01 -15.05
CA MET A 171 -9.92 13.07 -14.45
C MET A 171 -9.97 14.36 -15.28
N GLY A 172 -9.43 14.39 -16.50
CA GLY A 172 -9.40 15.57 -17.36
C GLY A 172 -8.56 16.74 -16.79
N THR A 173 -7.71 16.48 -15.81
CA THR A 173 -6.81 17.47 -15.18
C THR A 173 -5.51 17.60 -15.98
N ARG A 174 -4.78 18.71 -15.80
CA ARG A 174 -3.48 18.94 -16.48
C ARG A 174 -2.39 17.96 -16.03
N THR A 175 -2.44 17.52 -14.78
CA THR A 175 -1.51 16.57 -14.16
C THR A 175 -2.24 15.28 -13.78
N PRO A 176 -1.55 14.14 -13.67
CA PRO A 176 -2.18 12.89 -13.20
C PRO A 176 -2.77 13.09 -11.80
N GLN A 177 -3.87 12.41 -11.53
CA GLN A 177 -4.48 12.33 -10.21
C GLN A 177 -4.18 10.96 -9.55
N TYR A 178 -4.62 10.77 -8.31
CA TYR A 178 -4.36 9.55 -7.56
C TYR A 178 -4.97 8.33 -8.23
N VAL A 179 -6.13 8.47 -8.88
CA VAL A 179 -6.73 7.40 -9.66
C VAL A 179 -5.84 6.98 -10.85
N ASP A 180 -5.15 7.92 -11.50
CA ASP A 180 -4.23 7.59 -12.60
C ASP A 180 -3.08 6.72 -12.09
N LEU A 181 -2.34 7.21 -11.09
CA LEU A 181 -1.19 6.47 -10.56
C LEU A 181 -1.60 5.21 -9.78
N GLY A 182 -2.79 5.24 -9.18
CA GLY A 182 -3.41 4.15 -8.46
C GLY A 182 -3.87 3.01 -9.36
N ILE A 183 -4.18 3.26 -10.64
CA ILE A 183 -4.46 2.21 -11.63
C ILE A 183 -3.19 1.85 -12.40
N TYR A 184 -2.34 2.83 -12.69
CA TYR A 184 -1.12 2.65 -13.46
C TYR A 184 -0.24 1.54 -12.89
N PHE A 185 -0.02 1.51 -11.56
CA PHE A 185 0.94 0.58 -10.97
C PHE A 185 0.56 -0.89 -11.22
N ILE A 186 -0.75 -1.22 -11.26
CA ILE A 186 -1.20 -2.60 -11.44
C ILE A 186 -1.20 -2.99 -12.92
N LEU A 187 -1.56 -2.08 -13.82
CA LEU A 187 -1.51 -2.34 -15.26
C LEU A 187 -0.06 -2.40 -15.78
N ASP A 188 0.84 -1.57 -15.26
CA ASP A 188 2.28 -1.68 -15.53
C ASP A 188 2.86 -2.98 -14.97
N TYR A 189 2.39 -3.43 -13.80
CA TYR A 189 2.77 -4.74 -13.27
C TYR A 189 2.33 -5.90 -14.19
N VAL A 190 1.12 -5.87 -14.74
CA VAL A 190 0.66 -6.85 -15.74
C VAL A 190 1.51 -6.76 -17.02
N GLN A 191 1.64 -5.55 -17.59
CA GLN A 191 2.30 -5.31 -18.87
C GLN A 191 3.81 -5.62 -18.84
N THR A 192 4.54 -5.05 -17.88
CA THR A 192 6.02 -5.06 -17.88
C THR A 192 6.63 -5.98 -16.83
N GLY A 193 5.95 -6.12 -15.69
CA GLY A 193 6.38 -6.98 -14.58
C GLY A 193 6.15 -8.46 -14.88
N GLN A 194 4.89 -8.85 -15.04
CA GLN A 194 4.47 -10.22 -15.36
C GLN A 194 4.62 -10.54 -16.83
N ARG A 195 4.44 -9.53 -17.70
CA ARG A 195 4.34 -9.70 -19.16
C ARG A 195 3.20 -10.66 -19.53
N SER A 196 2.10 -10.55 -18.81
CA SER A 196 0.87 -11.32 -19.00
C SER A 196 -0.11 -10.54 -19.89
N ALA A 197 -1.02 -11.25 -20.55
CA ALA A 197 -1.99 -10.69 -21.50
C ALA A 197 -1.36 -9.78 -22.60
N PRO A 198 -0.33 -10.24 -23.34
CA PRO A 198 0.38 -9.41 -24.32
C PRO A 198 -0.47 -8.95 -25.51
N ASP A 199 -1.62 -9.59 -25.73
CA ASP A 199 -2.62 -9.22 -26.72
C ASP A 199 -3.50 -8.04 -26.27
N LEU A 200 -3.73 -7.88 -24.96
CA LEU A 200 -4.44 -6.74 -24.38
C LEU A 200 -3.48 -5.58 -24.04
N LEU A 201 -2.32 -5.91 -23.47
CA LEU A 201 -1.30 -4.97 -22.99
C LEU A 201 0.06 -5.34 -23.59
N PRO A 202 0.29 -5.07 -24.88
CA PRO A 202 1.59 -5.33 -25.52
C PRO A 202 2.71 -4.54 -24.84
N LEU A 203 3.94 -5.07 -24.92
CA LEU A 203 5.11 -4.39 -24.35
C LEU A 203 5.34 -3.03 -25.03
N PRO A 204 5.85 -2.01 -24.29
CA PRO A 204 6.16 -0.71 -24.86
C PRO A 204 7.10 -0.81 -26.07
N GLY A 205 6.77 -0.09 -27.14
CA GLY A 205 7.54 -0.12 -28.39
C GLY A 205 7.35 -1.38 -29.26
N LYS A 206 6.51 -2.33 -28.84
CA LYS A 206 6.11 -3.48 -29.67
C LYS A 206 4.68 -3.26 -30.18
N SER A 207 4.56 -2.70 -31.38
CA SER A 207 3.30 -2.69 -32.11
C SER A 207 3.21 -3.96 -32.96
N GLY A 208 2.16 -4.75 -32.78
CA GLY A 208 1.86 -5.85 -33.69
C GLY A 208 1.48 -5.34 -35.09
N ALA A 209 1.21 -6.26 -36.02
CA ALA A 209 0.76 -5.90 -37.37
C ALA A 209 -0.62 -5.18 -37.40
N SER A 210 -1.41 -5.31 -36.31
CA SER A 210 -2.75 -4.71 -36.17
C SER A 210 -2.76 -3.58 -35.14
N PRO A 211 -3.68 -2.61 -35.26
CA PRO A 211 -3.91 -1.60 -34.22
C PRO A 211 -4.17 -2.26 -32.85
N PRO A 212 -3.65 -1.68 -31.76
CA PRO A 212 -3.90 -2.22 -30.43
C PRO A 212 -5.39 -2.10 -30.06
N LEU A 213 -5.89 -3.04 -29.24
CA LEU A 213 -7.28 -3.05 -28.79
C LEU A 213 -7.63 -1.86 -27.88
N PHE A 214 -6.67 -1.35 -27.10
CA PHE A 214 -6.85 -0.26 -26.14
C PHE A 214 -5.81 0.86 -26.35
N PRO A 215 -5.89 1.60 -27.48
CA PRO A 215 -4.88 2.60 -27.84
C PRO A 215 -4.76 3.74 -26.83
N ASN A 216 -5.87 4.16 -26.20
CA ASN A 216 -5.86 5.26 -25.23
C ASN A 216 -5.22 4.82 -23.92
N VAL A 217 -5.49 3.59 -23.47
CA VAL A 217 -4.81 2.99 -22.30
C VAL A 217 -3.31 2.90 -22.52
N LEU A 218 -2.85 2.42 -23.69
CA LEU A 218 -1.42 2.30 -23.97
C LEU A 218 -0.73 3.67 -23.99
N LYS A 219 -1.35 4.67 -24.64
CA LYS A 219 -0.86 6.05 -24.62
C LYS A 219 -0.78 6.62 -23.20
N TRP A 220 -1.79 6.37 -22.38
CA TRP A 220 -1.84 6.79 -20.98
C TRP A 220 -0.78 6.10 -20.11
N LEU A 221 -0.55 4.79 -20.30
CA LEU A 221 0.54 4.05 -19.64
C LEU A 221 1.91 4.64 -19.99
N ASP A 222 2.13 4.97 -21.26
CA ASP A 222 3.37 5.60 -21.73
C ASP A 222 3.55 7.00 -21.13
N ALA A 223 2.49 7.80 -21.07
CA ALA A 223 2.49 9.12 -20.44
C ALA A 223 2.80 9.04 -18.94
N ALA A 224 2.22 8.09 -18.22
CA ALA A 224 2.51 7.84 -16.81
C ALA A 224 3.96 7.40 -16.59
N ARG A 225 4.50 6.50 -17.43
CA ARG A 225 5.92 6.12 -17.39
C ARG A 225 6.84 7.33 -17.62
N GLN A 226 6.52 8.17 -18.60
CA GLN A 226 7.30 9.37 -18.90
C GLN A 226 7.26 10.37 -17.74
N HIS A 227 6.08 10.62 -17.17
CA HIS A 227 5.90 11.48 -15.99
C HIS A 227 6.76 11.00 -14.82
N LEU A 228 6.68 9.71 -14.47
CA LEU A 228 7.44 9.13 -13.37
C LEU A 228 8.95 9.14 -13.64
N LYS A 229 9.38 8.90 -14.89
CA LYS A 229 10.79 9.01 -15.29
C LYS A 229 11.31 10.43 -15.09
N GLN A 230 10.56 11.44 -15.51
CA GLN A 230 10.94 12.85 -15.33
C GLN A 230 11.07 13.21 -13.85
N ARG A 231 10.11 12.78 -13.01
CA ARG A 231 10.14 13.05 -11.57
C ARG A 231 11.27 12.33 -10.84
N THR A 232 11.72 11.19 -11.36
CA THR A 232 12.81 10.41 -10.76
C THR A 232 14.20 10.84 -11.25
N ALA A 233 14.31 11.52 -12.39
CA ALA A 233 15.60 11.79 -13.06
C ALA A 233 16.62 12.55 -12.19
N ALA A 234 16.15 13.42 -11.29
CA ALA A 234 16.99 14.21 -10.40
C ALA A 234 17.14 13.60 -8.99
N LEU A 235 16.46 12.48 -8.69
CA LEU A 235 16.50 11.86 -7.37
C LEU A 235 17.73 10.97 -7.21
N PRO A 236 18.41 11.01 -6.05
CA PRO A 236 19.46 10.05 -5.76
C PRO A 236 18.86 8.65 -5.62
N ALA A 237 19.62 7.62 -5.99
CA ALA A 237 19.21 6.23 -5.81
C ALA A 237 18.85 5.94 -4.33
N PRO A 238 17.86 5.08 -4.06
CA PRO A 238 17.57 4.62 -2.71
C PRO A 238 18.76 3.87 -2.12
N ARG A 239 19.13 4.16 -0.87
CA ARG A 239 20.14 3.38 -0.16
C ARG A 239 19.46 2.22 0.54
N GLU A 240 20.09 1.07 0.53
CA GLU A 240 19.65 -0.07 1.34
C GLU A 240 20.26 0.03 2.72
N LEU A 241 19.40 0.04 3.74
CA LEU A 241 19.81 0.11 5.14
C LEU A 241 19.80 -1.27 5.77
N ASN A 242 20.70 -1.46 6.74
CA ASN A 242 20.58 -2.56 7.68
C ASN A 242 19.28 -2.38 8.51
N PRO A 243 18.50 -3.46 8.75
CA PRO A 243 17.27 -3.41 9.55
C PRO A 243 17.40 -2.73 10.91
N THR A 244 18.46 -3.06 11.67
CA THR A 244 18.69 -2.53 13.02
C THR A 244 19.01 -1.04 12.97
N ASP A 245 19.83 -0.60 12.01
CA ASP A 245 20.15 0.83 11.84
C ASP A 245 18.92 1.63 11.43
N ALA A 246 18.10 1.08 10.52
CA ALA A 246 16.84 1.68 10.14
C ALA A 246 15.88 1.79 11.34
N ALA A 247 15.74 0.74 12.14
CA ALA A 247 14.86 0.76 13.31
C ALA A 247 15.31 1.79 14.35
N ARG A 248 16.62 1.86 14.64
CA ARG A 248 17.19 2.89 15.53
C ARG A 248 16.93 4.30 15.02
N HIS A 249 17.09 4.53 13.72
CA HIS A 249 16.82 5.82 13.10
C HIS A 249 15.33 6.21 13.22
N ILE A 250 14.43 5.27 12.90
CA ILE A 250 12.97 5.48 12.94
C ILE A 250 12.53 5.85 14.35
N THR A 251 12.89 5.03 15.34
CA THR A 251 12.46 5.25 16.72
C THR A 251 13.09 6.50 17.35
N ALA A 252 14.34 6.82 17.02
CA ALA A 252 14.98 8.05 17.47
C ALA A 252 14.30 9.29 16.88
N THR A 253 14.01 9.27 15.58
CA THR A 253 13.35 10.39 14.88
C THR A 253 11.91 10.58 15.38
N GLY A 254 11.17 9.48 15.56
CA GLY A 254 9.75 9.48 15.94
C GLY A 254 9.49 9.63 17.43
N ALA A 255 10.52 9.69 18.28
CA ALA A 255 10.37 9.66 19.74
C ALA A 255 9.41 10.74 20.26
N ARG A 256 9.55 11.99 19.78
CA ARG A 256 8.69 13.11 20.19
C ARG A 256 7.23 12.90 19.75
N ALA A 257 7.02 12.40 18.54
CA ALA A 257 5.68 12.12 18.03
C ALA A 257 5.00 11.01 18.83
N ALA A 258 5.72 9.94 19.15
CA ALA A 258 5.23 8.84 19.98
C ALA A 258 4.86 9.32 21.41
N GLU A 259 5.71 10.13 22.04
CA GLU A 259 5.42 10.70 23.36
C GLU A 259 4.20 11.64 23.34
N ALA A 260 4.09 12.49 22.30
CA ALA A 260 2.94 13.39 22.15
C ALA A 260 1.64 12.60 21.94
N ALA A 261 1.66 11.57 21.08
CA ALA A 261 0.52 10.70 20.83
C ALA A 261 0.06 9.95 22.10
N GLY A 262 1.00 9.51 22.93
CA GLY A 262 0.72 8.89 24.23
C GLY A 262 0.04 9.78 25.26
N ARG A 263 -0.05 11.11 25.01
CA ARG A 263 -0.74 12.08 25.88
C ARG A 263 -1.96 12.73 25.22
N ALA A 264 -2.19 12.51 23.93
CA ALA A 264 -3.18 13.21 23.12
C ALA A 264 -4.58 12.59 23.22
N GLN A 265 -5.20 12.59 24.41
CA GLN A 265 -6.51 11.96 24.64
C GLN A 265 -7.60 12.40 23.65
N GLN A 266 -7.56 13.66 23.21
CA GLN A 266 -8.54 14.22 22.26
C GLN A 266 -8.41 13.67 20.83
N ALA A 267 -7.33 12.96 20.50
CA ALA A 267 -7.14 12.35 19.19
C ALA A 267 -7.99 11.08 18.98
N VAL A 268 -8.61 10.55 20.03
CA VAL A 268 -9.68 9.55 19.94
C VAL A 268 -11.01 10.29 19.95
N SER A 269 -11.67 10.33 18.80
CA SER A 269 -12.94 11.04 18.66
C SER A 269 -14.02 10.42 19.56
N ARG A 270 -14.59 11.23 20.45
CA ARG A 270 -15.77 10.84 21.26
C ARG A 270 -16.99 10.53 20.39
N ASP A 271 -16.98 11.03 19.15
CA ASP A 271 -18.04 10.78 18.20
C ASP A 271 -17.89 9.49 17.39
N ASP A 272 -16.75 8.80 17.52
CA ASP A 272 -16.56 7.53 16.82
C ASP A 272 -17.56 6.48 17.33
N PRO A 273 -18.24 5.72 16.43
CA PRO A 273 -19.22 4.71 16.83
C PRO A 273 -18.70 3.67 17.83
N LEU A 274 -17.42 3.29 17.75
CA LEU A 274 -16.82 2.32 18.67
C LEU A 274 -16.64 2.91 20.07
N VAL A 275 -16.34 4.21 20.15
CA VAL A 275 -16.21 4.95 21.41
C VAL A 275 -17.59 5.18 22.03
N LYS A 276 -18.59 5.61 21.23
CA LYS A 276 -19.98 5.77 21.69
C LYS A 276 -20.57 4.47 22.23
N ALA A 277 -20.22 3.35 21.62
CA ALA A 277 -20.65 2.03 22.06
C ALA A 277 -19.88 1.49 23.29
N GLY A 278 -18.95 2.27 23.86
CA GLY A 278 -18.12 1.87 25.01
C GLY A 278 -17.09 0.77 24.70
N ARG A 279 -16.85 0.48 23.41
CA ARG A 279 -15.98 -0.61 22.97
C ARG A 279 -14.50 -0.22 22.90
N LEU A 280 -14.20 1.07 22.79
CA LEU A 280 -12.84 1.58 22.72
C LEU A 280 -12.73 2.90 23.48
N ALA A 281 -11.57 3.11 24.11
CA ALA A 281 -11.16 4.37 24.72
C ALA A 281 -9.67 4.64 24.42
N PHE A 282 -9.26 5.90 24.54
CA PHE A 282 -7.84 6.25 24.49
C PHE A 282 -7.05 5.47 25.56
N GLY A 283 -5.89 4.94 25.18
CA GLY A 283 -5.04 4.14 26.07
C GLY A 283 -5.44 2.67 26.17
N ASP A 284 -6.51 2.23 25.51
CA ASP A 284 -6.86 0.81 25.45
C ASP A 284 -5.77 0.01 24.72
N ASP A 285 -5.42 -1.16 25.26
CA ASP A 285 -4.65 -2.15 24.52
C ASP A 285 -5.53 -2.78 23.44
N VAL A 286 -5.16 -2.61 22.18
CA VAL A 286 -5.95 -3.00 21.02
C VAL A 286 -5.21 -3.95 20.08
N LEU A 287 -6.01 -4.66 19.29
CA LEU A 287 -5.57 -5.44 18.15
C LEU A 287 -6.14 -4.81 16.88
N VAL A 288 -5.26 -4.47 15.93
CA VAL A 288 -5.62 -3.89 14.63
C VAL A 288 -5.27 -4.88 13.52
N ALA A 289 -6.23 -5.24 12.66
CA ALA A 289 -6.01 -6.20 11.59
C ALA A 289 -6.82 -5.87 10.32
N PRO A 290 -6.36 -6.26 9.12
CA PRO A 290 -7.19 -6.19 7.92
C PRO A 290 -8.48 -7.01 8.06
N THR A 291 -9.56 -6.55 7.46
CA THR A 291 -10.87 -7.23 7.48
C THR A 291 -11.06 -8.21 6.31
N ASP A 292 -10.20 -8.15 5.31
CA ASP A 292 -10.19 -8.92 4.08
C ASP A 292 -9.22 -10.12 4.16
N ALA A 293 -7.92 -9.94 3.90
CA ALA A 293 -6.91 -11.00 3.80
C ALA A 293 -5.65 -10.72 4.64
N GLY A 294 -4.86 -11.74 4.95
CA GLY A 294 -3.65 -11.60 5.76
C GLY A 294 -3.95 -11.08 7.17
N LYS A 295 -5.02 -11.58 7.78
CA LYS A 295 -5.59 -11.14 9.07
C LYS A 295 -4.71 -11.49 10.28
N VAL A 296 -3.47 -11.03 10.28
CA VAL A 296 -2.57 -11.11 11.44
C VAL A 296 -2.70 -9.81 12.22
N PRO A 297 -3.16 -9.83 13.49
CA PRO A 297 -3.35 -8.63 14.26
C PRO A 297 -2.03 -8.00 14.69
N GLN A 298 -1.97 -6.67 14.58
CA GLN A 298 -0.98 -5.85 15.25
C GLN A 298 -1.50 -5.47 16.64
N LYS A 299 -0.72 -5.76 17.68
CA LYS A 299 -0.98 -5.28 19.03
C LYS A 299 -0.35 -3.91 19.26
N GLY A 300 -1.03 -3.06 20.02
CA GLY A 300 -0.49 -1.80 20.53
C GLY A 300 -1.50 -1.06 21.40
N THR A 301 -1.13 0.12 21.88
CA THR A 301 -1.99 0.98 22.71
C THR A 301 -2.66 2.05 21.85
N LEU A 302 -3.98 2.21 21.92
CA LEU A 302 -4.75 3.15 21.10
C LEU A 302 -4.45 4.61 21.45
N CYS A 303 -3.98 5.39 20.47
CA CYS A 303 -3.65 6.81 20.65
C CYS A 303 -4.53 7.75 19.82
N ALA A 304 -4.99 7.31 18.64
CA ALA A 304 -5.91 8.11 17.83
C ALA A 304 -6.91 7.24 17.08
N LEU A 305 -8.13 7.75 16.94
CA LEU A 305 -9.20 7.11 16.18
C LEU A 305 -10.04 8.18 15.48
N SER A 306 -10.04 8.13 14.15
CA SER A 306 -10.77 9.07 13.29
C SER A 306 -11.53 8.32 12.19
N PRO A 307 -12.38 9.03 11.41
CA PRO A 307 -13.03 8.44 10.24
C PRO A 307 -12.07 7.92 9.17
N THR A 308 -10.80 8.34 9.20
CA THR A 308 -9.82 8.05 8.15
C THR A 308 -8.66 7.18 8.62
N GLY A 309 -8.38 7.11 9.93
CA GLY A 309 -7.25 6.34 10.45
C GLY A 309 -7.39 5.85 11.89
N ILE A 310 -6.52 4.90 12.22
CA ILE A 310 -6.30 4.34 13.56
C ILE A 310 -4.82 4.51 13.84
N SER A 311 -4.44 5.04 15.01
CA SER A 311 -3.03 5.15 15.41
C SER A 311 -2.81 4.47 16.75
N ILE A 312 -1.77 3.66 16.83
CA ILE A 312 -1.39 2.92 18.03
C ILE A 312 0.10 3.09 18.33
N LEU A 313 0.46 3.03 19.61
CA LEU A 313 1.84 2.82 20.03
C LEU A 313 2.14 1.32 20.03
N VAL A 314 3.10 0.91 19.21
CA VAL A 314 3.60 -0.46 19.15
C VAL A 314 4.88 -0.54 19.96
N GLU A 315 5.02 -1.57 20.79
CA GLU A 315 6.28 -1.87 21.47
C GLU A 315 7.35 -2.26 20.44
N ALA A 316 8.43 -1.50 20.38
CA ALA A 316 9.49 -1.71 19.41
C ALA A 316 10.44 -2.83 19.84
N GLY A 317 11.23 -3.32 18.89
CA GLY A 317 12.23 -4.36 19.15
C GLY A 317 13.30 -3.94 20.15
N PRO A 318 13.93 -4.88 20.88
CA PRO A 318 14.94 -4.56 21.90
C PRO A 318 16.15 -3.80 21.34
N ASN A 319 16.47 -3.99 20.05
CA ASN A 319 17.61 -3.34 19.40
C ASN A 319 17.30 -1.96 18.81
N SER A 320 16.03 -1.56 18.82
CA SER A 320 15.55 -0.30 18.24
C SER A 320 15.95 0.94 19.05
N GLY A 321 16.42 0.77 20.29
CA GLY A 321 16.89 1.87 21.14
C GLY A 321 15.80 2.73 21.80
N ARG A 322 14.51 2.51 21.50
CA ARG A 322 13.37 3.12 22.21
C ARG A 322 12.27 2.10 22.46
N LYS A 323 11.37 2.41 23.39
CA LYS A 323 10.31 1.49 23.80
C LYS A 323 9.16 1.37 22.79
N HIS A 324 8.80 2.46 22.11
CA HIS A 324 7.62 2.47 21.25
C HIS A 324 7.88 3.14 19.90
N VAL A 325 7.12 2.70 18.90
CA VAL A 325 6.98 3.35 17.60
C VAL A 325 5.52 3.68 17.33
N LEU A 326 5.24 4.92 16.91
CA LEU A 326 3.90 5.33 16.54
C LEU A 326 3.55 4.76 15.17
N THR A 327 2.45 4.01 15.10
CA THR A 327 2.04 3.26 13.91
C THR A 327 0.62 3.62 13.50
N HIS A 328 0.43 3.91 12.22
CA HIS A 328 -0.82 4.38 11.63
C HIS A 328 -1.38 3.36 10.64
N PHE A 329 -2.67 3.10 10.77
CA PHE A 329 -3.46 2.22 9.89
C PHE A 329 -4.59 3.03 9.26
N PRO A 330 -5.03 2.70 8.05
CA PRO A 330 -6.24 3.29 7.50
C PRO A 330 -7.46 2.78 8.28
N ARG A 331 -8.54 3.57 8.33
CA ARG A 331 -9.81 3.15 8.94
C ARG A 331 -10.56 2.12 8.10
N THR A 332 -10.46 2.24 6.78
CA THR A 332 -11.18 1.38 5.83
C THR A 332 -10.43 0.07 5.64
N ASN A 333 -11.16 -1.05 5.59
CA ASN A 333 -10.63 -2.41 5.49
C ASN A 333 -9.76 -2.86 6.69
N PHE A 334 -9.84 -2.14 7.82
CA PHE A 334 -9.18 -2.54 9.06
C PHE A 334 -10.17 -2.55 10.21
N GLY A 335 -10.11 -3.62 11.00
CA GLY A 335 -10.81 -3.75 12.27
C GLY A 335 -9.89 -3.38 13.42
N VAL A 336 -10.46 -2.79 14.46
CA VAL A 336 -9.79 -2.53 15.73
C VAL A 336 -10.69 -2.99 16.87
N VAL A 337 -10.13 -3.78 17.78
CA VAL A 337 -10.84 -4.34 18.94
C VAL A 337 -9.97 -4.22 20.17
N ARG A 338 -10.56 -4.09 21.35
CA ARG A 338 -9.83 -4.17 22.62
C ARG A 338 -9.31 -5.60 22.79
N THR A 339 -8.07 -5.73 23.25
CA THR A 339 -7.42 -7.04 23.44
C THR A 339 -8.19 -7.91 24.42
N ALA A 340 -8.74 -7.31 25.48
CA ALA A 340 -9.54 -8.00 26.50
C ALA A 340 -10.87 -8.58 25.97
N ASP A 341 -11.38 -8.06 24.85
CA ASP A 341 -12.65 -8.50 24.27
C ASP A 341 -12.48 -9.66 23.29
N VAL A 342 -11.22 -10.01 22.94
CA VAL A 342 -10.92 -11.13 22.05
C VAL A 342 -10.76 -12.39 22.90
N PRO A 343 -11.55 -13.45 22.66
CA PRO A 343 -11.39 -14.71 23.38
C PRO A 343 -9.96 -15.22 23.24
N PRO A 344 -9.37 -15.79 24.31
CA PRO A 344 -8.09 -16.49 24.16
C PRO A 344 -8.23 -17.56 23.07
N PRO A 345 -7.17 -17.80 22.26
CA PRO A 345 -7.21 -18.85 21.27
C PRO A 345 -7.63 -20.15 21.95
N SER A 346 -8.69 -20.79 21.44
CA SER A 346 -9.25 -21.98 22.05
C SER A 346 -8.16 -23.05 22.17
N SER A 347 -7.79 -23.39 23.40
CA SER A 347 -6.91 -24.51 23.71
C SER A 347 -7.68 -25.83 23.55
N LYS A 348 -8.03 -26.19 22.32
CA LYS A 348 -8.61 -27.48 21.89
C LYS A 348 -8.18 -27.69 20.44
N LEU A 349 -7.68 -28.83 19.99
CA LEU A 349 -7.31 -30.13 20.57
C LEU A 349 -6.33 -30.76 19.56
#